data_AF-A0A8M1H1M0-F1
#
_entry.id   AF-A0A8M1H1M0-F1
#
_cell.length_a   1.000
_cell.length_b   1.000
_cell.length_c   1.000
_cell.angle_alpha   90.00
_cell.angle_beta   90.00
_cell.angle_gamma   90.00
#
_symmetry.space_group_name_H-M   'P 1'
#
loop_
_entity.id
_entity.type
_entity.pdbx_description
1 polymer ?
#
loop_
_entity_poly.entity_id
_entity_poly.type
_entity_poly.pdbx_seq_one_letter_code
_entity_poly.pdbx_strand_id
1 'polypeptide(L)'
;MPKPKAAKGTKVTLKMAKKAVRMTPDGWHRLTLSNMGITIFPKCIFKLTNVEELDLSRNQIQKIPESIGKFLSLKRLDLHSNKLESVPESIGNLVGLTHLNLSNNFLTSAGLPPTLGLLTSLKSLNLGMNRLDGLPTTMVALEKLQELGLFDNLFISLPEFLKVLCNLTKVNVKRNPLSYVQDDGEGTLKEKSEPDKGGYLVHKSSMCRTCFRKCKEQRARHPKGGGGAGRIGGRGGGEEMRIKTYAGLVAPNSVATIDQDMWRIRKEEHVPNKLPKSC
;
A
#
# COMPACT_ATOMS: atom_id res chain seq x y z
N MET A 1 -28.20 8.12 23.17
CA MET A 1 -27.86 7.43 21.91
C MET A 1 -27.06 6.16 22.22
N PRO A 2 -27.48 4.97 21.79
CA PRO A 2 -26.68 3.76 22.01
C PRO A 2 -25.44 3.78 21.12
N LYS A 3 -24.26 3.64 21.75
CA LYS A 3 -22.97 3.53 21.06
C LYS A 3 -23.02 2.39 20.02
N PRO A 4 -22.51 2.56 18.79
CA PRO A 4 -22.50 1.49 17.81
C PRO A 4 -21.65 0.33 18.35
N LYS A 5 -22.24 -0.87 18.45
CA LYS A 5 -21.53 -2.08 18.85
C LYS A 5 -20.38 -2.31 17.86
N ALA A 6 -19.14 -2.17 18.33
CA ALA A 6 -17.97 -2.54 17.55
C ALA A 6 -18.12 -3.99 17.08
N ALA A 7 -18.04 -4.23 15.76
CA ALA A 7 -18.10 -5.58 15.21
C ALA A 7 -16.99 -6.40 15.87
N LYS A 8 -17.38 -7.44 16.62
CA LYS A 8 -16.42 -8.35 17.29
C LYS A 8 -15.69 -9.11 16.19
N GLY A 9 -14.42 -8.78 15.96
CA GLY A 9 -13.59 -9.47 14.97
C GLY A 9 -13.40 -10.95 15.29
N THR A 10 -13.06 -11.74 14.29
CA THR A 10 -12.91 -13.19 14.42
C THR A 10 -11.76 -13.53 15.36
N LYS A 11 -12.04 -14.30 16.41
CA LYS A 11 -11.04 -14.80 17.35
C LYS A 11 -10.48 -16.13 16.83
N VAL A 12 -9.19 -16.14 16.47
CA VAL A 12 -8.50 -17.38 16.06
C VAL A 12 -8.09 -18.17 17.29
N THR A 13 -8.48 -19.44 17.34
CA THR A 13 -8.03 -20.38 18.37
C THR A 13 -6.81 -21.16 17.89
N LEU A 14 -6.03 -21.73 18.83
CA LEU A 14 -4.87 -22.55 18.47
C LEU A 14 -5.27 -23.80 17.65
N LYS A 15 -6.44 -24.40 17.93
CA LYS A 15 -6.96 -25.54 17.16
C LYS A 15 -7.26 -25.15 15.71
N MET A 16 -7.84 -23.97 15.50
CA MET A 16 -8.06 -23.42 14.15
C MET A 16 -6.73 -23.15 13.44
N ALA A 17 -5.77 -22.51 14.12
CA ALA A 17 -4.46 -22.22 13.55
C ALA A 17 -3.73 -23.50 13.15
N LYS A 18 -3.69 -24.52 14.02
CA LYS A 18 -3.08 -25.83 13.71
C LYS A 18 -3.73 -26.50 12.49
N LYS A 19 -5.06 -26.45 12.37
CA LYS A 19 -5.78 -27.01 11.21
C LYS A 19 -5.53 -26.23 9.91
N ALA A 20 -5.17 -24.95 10.03
CA ALA A 20 -4.87 -24.08 8.91
C ALA A 20 -3.41 -24.17 8.42
N VAL A 21 -2.55 -24.92 9.13
CA VAL A 21 -1.20 -25.21 8.65
C VAL A 21 -1.25 -26.26 7.55
N ARG A 22 -0.58 -26.00 6.43
CA ARG A 22 -0.40 -26.93 5.32
C ARG A 22 1.04 -26.91 4.84
N MET A 23 1.52 -28.02 4.30
CA MET A 23 2.79 -28.05 3.57
C MET A 23 2.58 -27.52 2.14
N THR A 24 3.45 -26.63 1.69
CA THR A 24 3.50 -26.18 0.30
C THR A 24 4.25 -27.19 -0.56
N PRO A 25 4.11 -27.15 -1.91
CA PRO A 25 4.91 -27.99 -2.81
C PRO A 25 6.43 -27.80 -2.64
N ASP A 26 6.85 -26.63 -2.14
CA ASP A 26 8.24 -26.30 -1.82
C ASP A 26 8.73 -26.98 -0.51
N GLY A 27 7.87 -27.74 0.16
CA GLY A 27 8.12 -28.39 1.44
C GLY A 27 7.93 -27.48 2.66
N TRP A 28 7.46 -26.24 2.47
CA TRP A 28 7.40 -25.26 3.57
C TRP A 28 6.09 -25.36 4.35
N HIS A 29 6.16 -25.09 5.65
CA HIS A 29 4.98 -25.04 6.50
C HIS A 29 4.30 -23.67 6.40
N ARG A 30 3.17 -23.62 5.70
CA ARG A 30 2.35 -22.41 5.51
C ARG A 30 1.15 -22.39 6.45
N LEU A 31 1.00 -21.31 7.20
CA LEU A 31 -0.21 -20.98 7.95
C LEU A 31 -1.02 -19.94 7.20
N THR A 32 -2.22 -20.33 6.72
CA THR A 32 -3.12 -19.41 6.01
C THR A 32 -4.32 -19.03 6.88
N LEU A 33 -4.41 -17.74 7.21
CA LEU A 33 -5.49 -17.12 7.96
C LEU A 33 -6.08 -15.90 7.21
N SER A 34 -6.00 -15.93 5.88
CA SER A 34 -6.48 -14.86 4.99
C SER A 34 -8.00 -14.75 4.99
N ASN A 35 -8.52 -13.52 4.85
CA ASN A 35 -9.95 -13.23 4.68
C ASN A 35 -10.85 -13.79 5.80
N MET A 36 -10.36 -13.75 7.04
CA MET A 36 -11.08 -14.28 8.20
C MET A 36 -11.77 -13.20 9.04
N GLY A 37 -11.66 -11.92 8.69
CA GLY A 37 -12.23 -10.82 9.48
C GLY A 37 -11.54 -10.63 10.84
N ILE A 38 -10.25 -10.97 10.91
CA ILE A 38 -9.44 -10.81 12.13
C ILE A 38 -9.16 -9.33 12.34
N THR A 39 -9.52 -8.79 13.51
CA THR A 39 -9.23 -7.39 13.88
C THR A 39 -8.02 -7.26 14.81
N ILE A 40 -7.77 -8.27 15.64
CA ILE A 40 -6.67 -8.32 16.60
C ILE A 40 -5.75 -9.46 16.20
N PHE A 41 -4.44 -9.17 16.13
CA PHE A 41 -3.43 -10.17 15.79
C PHE A 41 -3.55 -11.41 16.72
N PRO A 42 -3.66 -12.62 16.17
CA PRO A 42 -3.97 -13.81 16.95
C PRO A 42 -2.74 -14.34 17.70
N LYS A 43 -2.46 -13.82 18.90
CA LYS A 43 -1.25 -14.19 19.69
C LYS A 43 -1.05 -15.70 19.92
N CYS A 44 -2.08 -16.52 19.76
CA CYS A 44 -1.98 -17.98 19.85
C CYS A 44 -1.06 -18.59 18.78
N ILE A 45 -0.87 -17.93 17.63
CA ILE A 45 -0.04 -18.45 16.53
C ILE A 45 1.46 -18.48 16.86
N PHE A 46 1.91 -17.72 17.87
CA PHE A 46 3.32 -17.77 18.33
C PHE A 46 3.73 -19.12 18.92
N LYS A 47 2.77 -20.02 19.19
CA LYS A 47 3.04 -21.39 19.61
C LYS A 47 3.41 -22.32 18.44
N LEU A 48 3.33 -21.83 17.20
CA LEU A 48 3.64 -22.59 16.00
C LEU A 48 5.05 -22.21 15.53
N THR A 49 6.07 -22.86 16.10
CA THR A 49 7.49 -22.50 15.89
C THR A 49 8.00 -22.84 14.49
N ASN A 50 7.37 -23.79 13.80
CA ASN A 50 7.87 -24.33 12.54
C ASN A 50 7.20 -23.69 11.32
N VAL A 51 6.51 -22.55 11.47
CA VAL A 51 5.86 -21.87 10.35
C VAL A 51 6.90 -21.08 9.56
N GLU A 52 7.00 -21.38 8.26
CA GLU A 52 7.91 -20.72 7.32
C GLU A 52 7.16 -19.72 6.45
N GLU A 53 5.85 -19.87 6.29
CA GLU A 53 5.03 -18.92 5.54
C GLU A 53 3.79 -18.55 6.34
N LEU A 54 3.59 -17.26 6.56
CA LEU A 54 2.45 -16.73 7.29
C LEU A 54 1.64 -15.81 6.39
N ASP A 55 0.41 -16.21 6.11
CA ASP A 55 -0.56 -15.42 5.35
C ASP A 55 -1.69 -14.95 6.27
N LEU A 56 -1.68 -13.65 6.58
CA LEU A 56 -2.68 -12.91 7.35
C LEU A 56 -3.37 -11.84 6.48
N SER A 57 -3.32 -11.99 5.17
CA SER A 57 -3.85 -11.03 4.22
C SER A 57 -5.38 -10.85 4.30
N ARG A 58 -5.89 -9.75 3.74
CA ARG A 58 -7.34 -9.47 3.62
C ARG A 58 -8.08 -9.54 4.96
N ASN A 59 -7.45 -9.06 6.03
CA ASN A 59 -8.04 -8.98 7.36
C ASN A 59 -8.25 -7.51 7.76
N GLN A 60 -8.48 -7.24 9.04
CA GLN A 60 -8.68 -5.90 9.59
C GLN A 60 -7.70 -5.63 10.73
N ILE A 61 -6.51 -6.24 10.67
CA ILE A 61 -5.48 -6.14 11.71
C ILE A 61 -4.94 -4.71 11.71
N GLN A 62 -4.95 -4.07 12.88
CA GLN A 62 -4.47 -2.70 13.06
C GLN A 62 -3.02 -2.64 13.55
N LYS A 63 -2.60 -3.63 14.34
CA LYS A 63 -1.26 -3.66 14.96
C LYS A 63 -0.69 -5.08 14.92
N ILE A 64 0.57 -5.17 14.57
CA ILE A 64 1.39 -6.37 14.73
C ILE A 64 2.09 -6.26 16.10
N PRO A 65 2.02 -7.29 16.96
CA PRO A 65 2.71 -7.25 18.25
C PRO A 65 4.21 -7.52 18.11
N GLU A 66 5.01 -7.05 19.07
CA GLU A 66 6.47 -7.30 19.12
C GLU A 66 6.86 -8.79 19.16
N SER A 67 5.92 -9.67 19.49
CA SER A 67 6.16 -11.11 19.44
C SER A 67 6.27 -11.68 18.02
N ILE A 68 6.04 -10.88 16.96
CA ILE A 68 6.25 -11.31 15.57
C ILE A 68 7.69 -11.77 15.33
N GLY A 69 8.68 -11.15 15.99
CA GLY A 69 10.08 -11.55 15.91
C GLY A 69 10.39 -12.95 16.46
N LYS A 70 9.42 -13.67 17.05
CA LYS A 70 9.60 -15.06 17.49
C LYS A 70 9.54 -16.07 16.34
N PHE A 71 9.05 -15.69 15.16
CA PHE A 71 8.97 -16.58 14.00
C PHE A 71 10.32 -16.68 13.26
N LEU A 72 11.34 -17.23 13.92
CA LEU A 72 12.71 -17.27 13.39
C LEU A 72 12.86 -18.08 12.10
N SER A 73 11.94 -19.03 11.84
CA SER A 73 11.92 -19.83 10.60
C SER A 73 11.17 -19.16 9.45
N LEU A 74 10.59 -17.96 9.65
CA LEU A 74 9.72 -17.34 8.65
C LEU A 74 10.50 -16.87 7.42
N LYS A 75 10.07 -17.35 6.25
CA LYS A 75 10.61 -17.01 4.93
C LYS A 75 9.67 -16.09 4.15
N ARG A 76 8.34 -16.22 4.33
CA ARG A 76 7.35 -15.35 3.68
C ARG A 76 6.33 -14.83 4.70
N LEU A 77 6.11 -13.52 4.69
CA LEU A 77 5.09 -12.87 5.50
C LEU A 77 4.18 -12.03 4.61
N ASP A 78 2.89 -12.40 4.57
CA ASP A 78 1.87 -11.66 3.85
C ASP A 78 0.85 -11.03 4.82
N LEU A 79 0.80 -9.71 4.80
CA LEU A 79 -0.07 -8.87 5.60
C LEU A 79 -0.86 -7.89 4.71
N HIS A 80 -0.96 -8.18 3.41
CA HIS A 80 -1.61 -7.27 2.47
C HIS A 80 -3.08 -7.04 2.83
N SER A 81 -3.61 -5.85 2.52
CA SER A 81 -5.03 -5.53 2.74
C SER A 81 -5.45 -5.71 4.21
N ASN A 82 -4.78 -4.99 5.08
CA ASN A 82 -5.10 -4.86 6.51
C ASN A 82 -5.30 -3.37 6.85
N LYS A 83 -5.22 -3.01 8.13
CA LYS A 83 -5.36 -1.62 8.63
C LYS A 83 -4.11 -1.20 9.41
N LEU A 84 -2.94 -1.70 9.01
CA LEU A 84 -1.69 -1.46 9.74
C LEU A 84 -1.26 0.00 9.62
N GLU A 85 -0.99 0.63 10.75
CA GLU A 85 -0.44 1.99 10.82
C GLU A 85 1.08 1.98 11.07
N SER A 86 1.58 0.91 11.69
CA SER A 86 3.01 0.72 11.93
C SER A 86 3.41 -0.76 11.92
N VAL A 87 4.71 -0.98 11.72
CA VAL A 87 5.38 -2.28 11.84
C VAL A 87 6.28 -2.24 13.08
N PRO A 88 6.27 -3.26 13.96
CA PRO A 88 7.07 -3.30 15.18
C PRO A 88 8.57 -3.48 14.89
N GLU A 89 9.42 -3.02 15.80
CA GLU A 89 10.89 -3.11 15.63
C GLU A 89 11.37 -4.56 15.55
N SER A 90 10.73 -5.47 16.25
CA SER A 90 11.01 -6.92 16.20
C SER A 90 10.83 -7.55 14.81
N ILE A 91 10.29 -6.84 13.81
CA ILE A 91 10.32 -7.33 12.43
C ILE A 91 11.76 -7.60 11.96
N GLY A 92 12.74 -6.82 12.43
CA GLY A 92 14.16 -6.99 12.09
C GLY A 92 14.76 -8.31 12.60
N ASN A 93 14.12 -8.99 13.54
CA ASN A 93 14.57 -10.31 14.03
C ASN A 93 14.30 -11.43 13.02
N LEU A 94 13.47 -11.18 12.01
CA LEU A 94 13.12 -12.17 10.98
C LEU A 94 14.21 -12.24 9.89
N VAL A 95 15.46 -12.47 10.28
CA VAL A 95 16.63 -12.43 9.39
C VAL A 95 16.59 -13.43 8.22
N GLY A 96 15.76 -14.49 8.33
CA GLY A 96 15.49 -15.46 7.28
C GLY A 96 14.38 -15.07 6.30
N LEU A 97 13.72 -13.91 6.52
CA LEU A 97 12.60 -13.47 5.69
C LEU A 97 13.09 -13.09 4.29
N THR A 98 12.46 -13.68 3.28
CA THR A 98 12.79 -13.46 1.86
C THR A 98 11.71 -12.67 1.13
N HIS A 99 10.46 -12.75 1.59
CA HIS A 99 9.32 -12.05 1.00
C HIS A 99 8.48 -11.38 2.09
N LEU A 100 8.24 -10.09 1.93
CA LEU A 100 7.40 -9.29 2.82
C LEU A 100 6.38 -8.49 2.01
N ASN A 101 5.11 -8.75 2.24
CA ASN A 101 4.01 -8.01 1.62
C ASN A 101 3.21 -7.23 2.67
N LEU A 102 3.32 -5.91 2.62
CA LEU A 102 2.63 -4.96 3.49
C LEU A 102 1.72 -4.02 2.68
N SER A 103 1.44 -4.37 1.42
CA SER A 103 0.66 -3.51 0.53
C SER A 103 -0.80 -3.34 0.98
N ASN A 104 -1.42 -2.24 0.57
CA ASN A 104 -2.81 -1.91 0.91
C ASN A 104 -3.02 -1.87 2.44
N ASN A 105 -2.30 -0.98 3.11
CA ASN A 105 -2.40 -0.69 4.54
C ASN A 105 -2.43 0.84 4.75
N PHE A 106 -2.24 1.31 5.98
CA PHE A 106 -2.19 2.73 6.33
C PHE A 106 -0.79 3.16 6.83
N LEU A 107 0.26 2.49 6.35
CA LEU A 107 1.63 2.77 6.79
C LEU A 107 2.07 4.17 6.32
N THR A 108 2.72 4.90 7.23
CA THR A 108 3.45 6.14 6.95
C THR A 108 4.95 5.88 7.13
N SER A 109 5.81 6.83 6.73
CA SER A 109 7.26 6.73 6.92
C SER A 109 7.65 6.49 8.38
N ALA A 110 6.99 7.18 9.33
CA ALA A 110 7.18 6.97 10.77
C ALA A 110 6.71 5.59 11.26
N GLY A 111 5.81 4.93 10.52
CA GLY A 111 5.34 3.58 10.81
C GLY A 111 6.28 2.46 10.34
N LEU A 112 7.34 2.78 9.59
CA LEU A 112 8.36 1.84 9.15
C LEU A 112 9.57 1.90 10.11
N PRO A 113 9.88 0.82 10.85
CA PRO A 113 10.98 0.83 11.79
C PRO A 113 12.33 0.77 11.04
N PRO A 114 13.40 1.39 11.58
CA PRO A 114 14.73 1.31 10.99
C PRO A 114 15.27 -0.13 10.96
N THR A 115 14.78 -1.00 11.85
CA THR A 115 15.14 -2.43 11.89
C THR A 115 14.68 -3.20 10.65
N LEU A 116 13.83 -2.64 9.79
CA LEU A 116 13.50 -3.23 8.50
C LEU A 116 14.75 -3.46 7.63
N GLY A 117 15.77 -2.61 7.79
CA GLY A 117 17.08 -2.76 7.13
C GLY A 117 17.88 -3.99 7.58
N LEU A 118 17.52 -4.63 8.69
CA LEU A 118 18.18 -5.85 9.19
C LEU A 118 17.75 -7.12 8.44
N LEU A 119 16.73 -7.04 7.58
CA LEU A 119 16.23 -8.15 6.79
C LEU A 119 17.14 -8.44 5.58
N THR A 120 18.42 -8.75 5.82
CA THR A 120 19.44 -8.90 4.78
C THR A 120 19.20 -10.05 3.80
N SER A 121 18.29 -10.97 4.12
CA SER A 121 17.83 -12.05 3.24
C SER A 121 16.65 -11.67 2.33
N LEU A 122 16.10 -10.46 2.48
CA LEU A 122 14.88 -10.03 1.79
C LEU A 122 15.14 -9.88 0.28
N LYS A 123 14.32 -10.54 -0.52
CA LYS A 123 14.37 -10.52 -1.99
C LYS A 123 13.23 -9.72 -2.59
N SER A 124 12.05 -9.76 -1.96
CA SER A 124 10.86 -9.05 -2.43
C SER A 124 10.20 -8.30 -1.28
N LEU A 125 10.01 -7.00 -1.47
CA LEU A 125 9.32 -6.11 -0.54
C LEU A 125 8.22 -5.34 -1.26
N ASN A 126 6.98 -5.52 -0.82
CA ASN A 126 5.85 -4.78 -1.36
C ASN A 126 5.22 -3.86 -0.30
N LEU A 127 5.36 -2.56 -0.51
CA LEU A 127 4.84 -1.47 0.31
C LEU A 127 3.80 -0.62 -0.45
N GLY A 128 3.31 -1.08 -1.60
CA GLY A 128 2.37 -0.33 -2.42
C GLY A 128 1.02 -0.09 -1.74
N MET A 129 0.24 0.88 -2.20
CA MET A 129 -1.06 1.26 -1.61
C MET A 129 -0.94 1.55 -0.11
N ASN A 130 -0.03 2.45 0.26
CA ASN A 130 0.12 2.94 1.63
C ASN A 130 0.08 4.49 1.61
N ARG A 131 0.59 5.13 2.66
CA ARG A 131 0.71 6.59 2.79
C ARG A 131 2.17 6.99 3.00
N LEU A 132 3.08 6.29 2.30
CA LEU A 132 4.51 6.50 2.45
C LEU A 132 4.97 7.70 1.63
N ASP A 133 5.67 8.62 2.26
CA ASP A 133 6.38 9.75 1.66
C ASP A 133 7.90 9.57 1.71
N GLY A 134 8.39 8.60 2.49
CA GLY A 134 9.79 8.26 2.67
C GLY A 134 9.99 6.81 3.08
N LEU A 135 11.24 6.33 2.98
CA LEU A 135 11.68 5.02 3.45
C LEU A 135 12.85 5.18 4.44
N PRO A 136 13.00 4.28 5.42
CA PRO A 136 14.15 4.27 6.30
C PRO A 136 15.47 4.13 5.52
N THR A 137 16.46 4.98 5.82
CA THR A 137 17.77 4.96 5.16
C THR A 137 18.55 3.67 5.42
N THR A 138 18.24 2.97 6.52
CA THR A 138 18.80 1.65 6.86
C THR A 138 18.49 0.57 5.82
N MET A 139 17.50 0.78 4.94
CA MET A 139 17.19 -0.15 3.85
C MET A 139 18.30 -0.26 2.80
N VAL A 140 19.33 0.60 2.85
CA VAL A 140 20.57 0.44 2.07
C VAL A 140 21.23 -0.92 2.30
N ALA A 141 21.06 -1.52 3.49
CA ALA A 141 21.63 -2.82 3.84
C ALA A 141 20.88 -4.02 3.22
N LEU A 142 19.78 -3.80 2.50
CA LEU A 142 19.00 -4.85 1.84
C LEU A 142 19.64 -5.27 0.50
N GLU A 143 20.90 -5.68 0.54
CA GLU A 143 21.71 -5.97 -0.65
C GLU A 143 21.12 -7.07 -1.54
N LYS A 144 20.34 -8.01 -0.98
CA LYS A 144 19.70 -9.10 -1.73
C LYS A 144 18.34 -8.72 -2.32
N LEU A 145 17.87 -7.48 -2.13
CA LEU A 145 16.56 -7.05 -2.60
C LEU A 145 16.52 -6.99 -4.13
N GLN A 146 15.59 -7.72 -4.72
CA GLN A 146 15.41 -7.85 -6.16
C GLN A 146 14.15 -7.13 -6.64
N GLU A 147 13.11 -7.10 -5.82
CA GLU A 147 11.81 -6.54 -6.17
C GLU A 147 11.32 -5.57 -5.08
N LEU A 148 10.97 -4.35 -5.49
CA LEU A 148 10.44 -3.32 -4.60
C LEU A 148 9.16 -2.69 -5.18
N GLY A 149 8.05 -2.87 -4.47
CA GLY A 149 6.77 -2.23 -4.79
C GLY A 149 6.52 -0.99 -3.91
N LEU A 150 6.43 0.19 -4.52
CA LEU A 150 6.13 1.47 -3.87
C LEU A 150 4.95 2.20 -4.52
N PHE A 151 4.23 1.55 -5.43
CA PHE A 151 3.12 2.16 -6.16
C PHE A 151 2.02 2.66 -5.21
N ASP A 152 1.26 3.68 -5.63
CA ASP A 152 0.14 4.23 -4.84
C ASP A 152 0.56 4.69 -3.44
N ASN A 153 1.54 5.58 -3.40
CA ASN A 153 2.03 6.20 -2.18
C ASN A 153 2.13 7.73 -2.40
N LEU A 154 2.85 8.41 -1.51
CA LEU A 154 3.02 9.86 -1.47
C LEU A 154 4.46 10.30 -1.76
N PHE A 155 5.25 9.47 -2.46
CA PHE A 155 6.64 9.80 -2.78
C PHE A 155 6.72 11.00 -3.74
N ILE A 156 7.41 12.06 -3.29
CA ILE A 156 7.75 13.23 -4.11
C ILE A 156 9.11 13.02 -4.78
N SER A 157 10.05 12.43 -4.06
CA SER A 157 11.34 11.97 -4.56
C SER A 157 11.61 10.56 -4.07
N LEU A 158 12.48 9.85 -4.79
CA LEU A 158 12.91 8.51 -4.40
C LEU A 158 14.20 8.61 -3.57
N PRO A 159 14.36 7.78 -2.52
CA PRO A 159 15.59 7.77 -1.73
C PRO A 159 16.82 7.38 -2.57
N GLU A 160 17.94 8.07 -2.35
CA GLU A 160 19.20 7.85 -3.08
C GLU A 160 19.74 6.42 -2.95
N PHE A 161 19.49 5.74 -1.83
CA PHE A 161 19.95 4.36 -1.64
C PHE A 161 19.39 3.39 -2.69
N LEU A 162 18.26 3.70 -3.33
CA LEU A 162 17.70 2.86 -4.41
C LEU A 162 18.61 2.78 -5.63
N LYS A 163 19.49 3.78 -5.83
CA LYS A 163 20.51 3.76 -6.89
C LYS A 163 21.67 2.82 -6.58
N VAL A 164 21.95 2.60 -5.28
CA VAL A 164 23.07 1.78 -4.78
C VAL A 164 22.71 0.29 -4.73
N LEU A 165 21.43 -0.06 -4.64
CA LEU A 165 20.97 -1.45 -4.62
C LEU A 165 21.13 -2.12 -6.01
N CYS A 166 22.33 -2.62 -6.31
CA CYS A 166 22.63 -3.16 -7.64
C CYS A 166 21.78 -4.41 -8.01
N ASN A 167 21.37 -5.21 -7.01
CA ASN A 167 20.54 -6.41 -7.19
C ASN A 167 19.06 -6.12 -7.49
N LEU A 168 18.64 -4.85 -7.41
CA LEU A 168 17.26 -4.46 -7.65
C LEU A 168 16.94 -4.58 -9.15
N THR A 169 16.01 -5.47 -9.49
CA THR A 169 15.61 -5.76 -10.87
C THR A 169 14.25 -5.19 -11.23
N LYS A 170 13.34 -5.10 -10.25
CA LYS A 170 11.98 -4.60 -10.45
C LYS A 170 11.65 -3.55 -9.42
N VAL A 171 11.31 -2.36 -9.89
CA VAL A 171 10.84 -1.26 -9.04
C VAL A 171 9.54 -0.72 -9.60
N ASN A 172 8.48 -0.74 -8.79
CA ASN A 172 7.19 -0.17 -9.16
C ASN A 172 6.90 1.07 -8.31
N VAL A 173 6.99 2.25 -8.92
CA VAL A 173 6.73 3.56 -8.29
C VAL A 173 5.52 4.27 -8.91
N LYS A 174 4.70 3.56 -9.69
CA LYS A 174 3.54 4.15 -10.37
C LYS A 174 2.60 4.83 -9.37
N ARG A 175 1.88 5.87 -9.82
CA ARG A 175 0.90 6.61 -9.01
C ARG A 175 1.48 7.14 -7.69
N ASN A 176 2.66 7.76 -7.80
CA ASN A 176 3.25 8.62 -6.78
C ASN A 176 3.36 10.05 -7.33
N PRO A 177 3.24 11.09 -6.49
CA PRO A 177 3.40 12.49 -6.89
C PRO A 177 4.88 12.85 -7.11
N LEU A 178 5.60 12.07 -7.92
CA LEU A 178 7.03 12.26 -8.14
C LEU A 178 7.28 13.58 -8.89
N SER A 179 8.00 14.50 -8.27
CA SER A 179 8.54 15.67 -8.96
C SER A 179 9.81 15.23 -9.68
N TYR A 180 9.71 14.90 -10.96
CA TYR A 180 10.91 14.84 -11.80
C TYR A 180 11.45 16.26 -11.90
N VAL A 181 12.64 16.51 -11.33
CA VAL A 181 13.46 17.63 -11.80
C VAL A 181 13.84 17.23 -13.22
N GLN A 182 13.31 17.95 -14.20
CA GLN A 182 13.85 17.90 -15.54
C GLN A 182 15.30 18.38 -15.41
N ASP A 183 16.23 17.51 -15.78
CA ASP A 183 17.59 17.93 -16.11
C ASP A 183 17.52 18.41 -17.55
N ASP A 184 16.94 19.59 -17.73
CA ASP A 184 16.87 20.30 -19.00
C ASP A 184 17.95 21.38 -19.02
N GLY A 185 19.15 20.93 -19.41
CA GLY A 185 20.08 21.81 -20.10
C GLY A 185 19.34 22.46 -21.28
N GLU A 186 19.17 23.77 -21.17
CA GLU A 186 18.73 24.72 -22.20
C GLU A 186 17.34 24.51 -22.85
N GLY A 187 16.43 25.42 -22.48
CA GLY A 187 15.75 26.23 -23.50
C GLY A 187 14.31 25.85 -23.85
N THR A 188 13.41 26.76 -23.44
CA THR A 188 12.07 27.05 -24.02
C THR A 188 10.87 26.40 -23.34
N LEU A 189 10.30 27.19 -22.42
CA LEU A 189 9.01 26.98 -21.79
C LEU A 189 7.88 26.76 -22.80
N LYS A 190 7.21 25.62 -22.70
CA LYS A 190 5.80 25.47 -23.05
C LYS A 190 5.03 24.99 -21.83
N GLU A 191 4.39 25.94 -21.16
CA GLU A 191 3.24 25.67 -20.30
C GLU A 191 2.17 24.89 -21.07
N LYS A 192 1.67 23.81 -20.47
CA LYS A 192 0.35 23.18 -20.64
C LYS A 192 0.26 22.11 -19.54
N SER A 193 -0.76 22.04 -18.69
CA SER A 193 -2.11 22.57 -18.73
C SER A 193 -2.75 22.42 -17.33
N GLU A 194 -3.66 23.34 -17.00
CA GLU A 194 -4.48 23.37 -15.78
C GLU A 194 -5.16 22.03 -15.43
N PRO A 195 -5.50 21.77 -14.14
CA PRO A 195 -6.23 20.59 -13.75
C PRO A 195 -7.71 20.73 -14.14
N ASP A 196 -8.13 19.95 -15.13
CA ASP A 196 -9.54 19.81 -15.49
C ASP A 196 -10.34 19.29 -14.27
N LYS A 197 -11.34 20.05 -13.83
CA LYS A 197 -12.26 19.70 -12.74
C LYS A 197 -13.24 18.62 -13.22
N GLY A 198 -12.75 17.42 -13.48
CA GLY A 198 -13.53 16.28 -13.93
C GLY A 198 -14.16 15.50 -12.78
N GLY A 199 -15.48 15.65 -12.58
CA GLY A 199 -16.24 14.69 -11.78
C GLY A 199 -16.31 13.33 -12.48
N TYR A 200 -16.08 12.24 -11.76
CA TYR A 200 -16.13 10.89 -12.31
C TYR A 200 -17.56 10.35 -12.41
N LEU A 201 -17.95 9.84 -13.58
CA LEU A 201 -19.24 9.18 -13.81
C LEU A 201 -19.19 7.71 -13.37
N VAL A 202 -20.13 7.29 -12.52
CA VAL A 202 -20.23 5.91 -12.02
C VAL A 202 -21.62 5.32 -12.31
N HIS A 203 -21.64 4.09 -12.84
CA HIS A 203 -22.89 3.40 -13.20
C HIS A 203 -23.69 2.94 -11.97
N LYS A 204 -25.03 2.98 -12.03
CA LYS A 204 -25.93 2.68 -10.89
C LYS A 204 -25.74 1.28 -10.32
N SER A 205 -25.43 0.30 -11.18
CA SER A 205 -25.17 -1.09 -10.75
C SER A 205 -23.82 -1.27 -10.04
N SER A 206 -22.90 -0.30 -10.17
CA SER A 206 -21.57 -0.33 -9.55
C SER A 206 -21.56 0.27 -8.14
N MET A 207 -22.71 0.66 -7.61
CA MET A 207 -22.85 1.23 -6.27
C MET A 207 -23.71 0.35 -5.38
N CYS A 208 -23.24 0.07 -4.16
CA CYS A 208 -24.11 -0.53 -3.15
C CYS A 208 -25.25 0.43 -2.77
N ARG A 209 -26.38 -0.10 -2.25
CA ARG A 209 -27.58 0.70 -1.93
C ARG A 209 -27.28 1.93 -1.06
N THR A 210 -26.34 1.81 -0.13
CA THR A 210 -25.95 2.88 0.79
C THR A 210 -25.13 3.98 0.12
N CYS A 211 -24.21 3.62 -0.78
CA CYS A 211 -23.42 4.57 -1.58
C CYS A 211 -24.28 5.27 -2.63
N PHE A 212 -25.23 4.56 -3.24
CA PHE A 212 -26.19 5.13 -4.17
C PHE A 212 -27.08 6.20 -3.51
N ARG A 213 -27.57 5.95 -2.28
CA ARG A 213 -28.38 6.92 -1.53
C ARG A 213 -27.61 8.22 -1.23
N LYS A 214 -26.37 8.11 -0.76
CA LYS A 214 -25.50 9.27 -0.49
C LYS A 214 -25.16 10.05 -1.76
N CYS A 215 -24.89 9.36 -2.87
CA CYS A 215 -24.61 10.01 -4.15
C CYS A 215 -25.84 10.76 -4.69
N LYS A 216 -27.05 10.20 -4.54
CA LYS A 216 -28.32 10.86 -4.93
C LYS A 216 -28.63 12.09 -4.07
N GLU A 217 -28.41 12.01 -2.76
CA GLU A 217 -28.58 13.14 -1.83
C GLU A 217 -27.60 14.31 -2.12
N GLN A 218 -26.36 13.99 -2.53
CA GLN A 218 -25.36 14.98 -2.94
C GLN A 218 -25.71 15.64 -4.29
N ARG A 219 -26.23 14.85 -5.25
CA ARG A 219 -26.71 15.39 -6.54
C ARG A 219 -27.93 16.31 -6.38
N ALA A 220 -28.76 16.10 -5.37
CA ALA A 220 -29.90 16.98 -5.06
C ALA A 220 -29.47 18.32 -4.42
N ARG A 221 -28.24 18.41 -3.88
CA ARG A 221 -27.69 19.63 -3.27
C ARG A 221 -26.98 20.57 -4.26
N HIS A 222 -26.74 20.11 -5.49
CA HIS A 222 -26.18 20.93 -6.57
C HIS A 222 -27.22 21.10 -7.69
N PRO A 223 -27.91 22.25 -7.79
CA PRO A 223 -28.70 22.56 -8.96
C PRO A 223 -27.76 22.74 -10.17
N LYS A 224 -28.15 22.16 -11.31
CA LYS A 224 -27.42 22.16 -12.58
C LYS A 224 -27.13 23.60 -13.05
N GLY A 225 -25.87 23.98 -13.20
CA GLY A 225 -25.47 25.10 -14.05
C GLY A 225 -25.40 24.63 -15.50
N GLY A 226 -26.38 25.03 -16.32
CA GLY A 226 -26.42 24.78 -17.76
C GLY A 226 -25.39 25.60 -18.52
N GLY A 227 -24.99 25.11 -19.70
CA GLY A 227 -24.07 25.80 -20.60
C GLY A 227 -24.65 27.07 -21.22
N GLY A 228 -23.75 27.95 -21.66
CA GLY A 228 -24.08 29.15 -22.43
C GLY A 228 -22.86 30.06 -22.58
N ALA A 229 -22.59 30.47 -23.80
CA ALA A 229 -21.42 31.21 -24.27
C ALA A 229 -21.27 32.64 -23.72
N GLY A 230 -20.05 33.19 -23.77
CA GLY A 230 -19.84 34.61 -24.08
C GLY A 230 -18.96 35.46 -23.15
N ARG A 231 -17.85 35.93 -23.73
CA ARG A 231 -17.19 37.25 -23.59
C ARG A 231 -16.24 37.59 -22.43
N ILE A 232 -15.21 38.31 -22.88
CA ILE A 232 -14.01 38.89 -22.26
C ILE A 232 -14.32 39.96 -21.21
N GLY A 233 -13.48 40.06 -20.18
CA GLY A 233 -13.34 41.26 -19.35
C GLY A 233 -12.48 41.00 -18.10
N GLY A 234 -11.28 41.56 -18.04
CA GLY A 234 -10.34 41.35 -16.94
C GLY A 234 -10.55 42.25 -15.72
N ARG A 235 -9.94 41.87 -14.60
CA ARG A 235 -9.19 42.74 -13.64
C ARG A 235 -8.72 41.88 -12.46
N GLY A 236 -7.52 42.20 -11.99
CA GLY A 236 -6.82 41.46 -10.94
C GLY A 236 -7.40 41.61 -9.54
N GLY A 237 -6.88 40.78 -8.65
CA GLY A 237 -7.15 40.77 -7.21
C GLY A 237 -6.70 39.43 -6.66
N GLY A 238 -5.59 39.41 -5.93
CA GLY A 238 -5.07 38.20 -5.30
C GLY A 238 -6.03 37.71 -4.21
N GLU A 239 -6.40 36.45 -4.28
CA GLU A 239 -7.00 35.72 -3.15
C GLU A 239 -6.27 34.39 -3.00
N GLU A 240 -5.68 34.18 -1.83
CA GLU A 240 -5.08 32.93 -1.39
C GLU A 240 -6.04 31.77 -1.66
N MET A 241 -5.64 30.84 -2.52
CA MET A 241 -6.42 29.65 -2.82
C MET A 241 -6.32 28.69 -1.63
N ARG A 242 -7.19 28.90 -0.63
CA ARG A 242 -7.44 27.93 0.44
C ARG A 242 -7.91 26.61 -0.18
N ILE A 243 -7.01 25.63 -0.23
CA ILE A 243 -7.34 24.24 -0.54
C ILE A 243 -8.35 23.77 0.53
N LYS A 244 -9.63 23.72 0.17
CA LYS A 244 -10.67 23.15 1.02
C LYS A 244 -10.48 21.63 1.04
N THR A 245 -9.74 21.14 2.02
CA THR A 245 -9.70 19.72 2.35
C THR A 245 -11.09 19.29 2.82
N TYR A 246 -11.74 18.45 2.03
CA TYR A 246 -13.02 17.85 2.37
C TYR A 246 -12.82 16.84 3.51
N ALA A 247 -13.05 17.30 4.74
CA ALA A 247 -13.04 16.42 5.91
C ALA A 247 -14.16 15.37 5.78
N GLY A 248 -13.78 14.09 5.65
CA GLY A 248 -14.70 12.96 5.78
C GLY A 248 -14.99 12.13 4.52
N LEU A 249 -14.31 12.35 3.39
CA LEU A 249 -14.45 11.51 2.19
C LEU A 249 -13.28 10.54 2.06
N VAL A 250 -13.47 9.33 2.60
CA VAL A 250 -12.64 8.16 2.27
C VAL A 250 -12.97 7.78 0.82
N ALA A 251 -11.98 7.87 -0.07
CA ALA A 251 -12.14 7.43 -1.45
C ALA A 251 -12.53 5.93 -1.47
N PRO A 252 -13.62 5.54 -2.15
CA PRO A 252 -14.01 4.14 -2.24
C PRO A 252 -13.12 3.44 -3.27
N ASN A 253 -12.30 2.50 -2.81
CA ASN A 253 -11.58 1.56 -3.67
C ASN A 253 -12.56 0.83 -4.61
N SER A 254 -12.37 0.93 -5.93
CA SER A 254 -12.70 -0.14 -6.89
C SER A 254 -12.19 0.18 -8.30
N VAL A 255 -10.90 -0.07 -8.52
CA VAL A 255 -10.43 -0.67 -9.78
C VAL A 255 -9.35 -1.68 -9.41
N ALA A 256 -9.75 -2.89 -9.01
CA ALA A 256 -8.82 -4.02 -8.90
C ALA A 256 -9.58 -5.34 -8.92
N THR A 257 -10.49 -5.53 -9.86
CA THR A 257 -10.89 -6.88 -10.29
C THR A 257 -10.07 -7.34 -11.51
N ILE A 258 -9.13 -6.53 -12.00
CA ILE A 258 -8.31 -6.84 -13.19
C ILE A 258 -6.78 -6.73 -12.92
N ASP A 259 -6.36 -6.49 -11.68
CA ASP A 259 -4.91 -6.46 -11.34
C ASP A 259 -4.56 -7.34 -10.12
N GLN A 260 -5.38 -8.38 -9.88
CA GLN A 260 -5.16 -9.34 -8.80
C GLN A 260 -4.31 -10.55 -9.23
N ASP A 261 -4.03 -10.71 -10.53
CA ASP A 261 -3.23 -11.82 -11.08
C ASP A 261 -1.80 -11.44 -11.52
N MET A 262 -1.42 -10.15 -11.49
CA MET A 262 -0.08 -9.70 -11.94
C MET A 262 1.06 -9.92 -10.92
N TRP A 263 0.75 -10.33 -9.69
CA TRP A 263 1.77 -10.73 -8.70
C TRP A 263 1.80 -12.24 -8.45
N ARG A 264 1.01 -13.02 -9.20
CA ARG A 264 1.11 -14.48 -9.20
C ARG A 264 2.14 -14.87 -10.25
N ILE A 265 3.39 -15.00 -9.80
CA ILE A 265 4.55 -15.59 -10.49
C ILE A 265 4.15 -16.27 -11.83
N ARG A 266 4.20 -15.53 -12.93
CA ARG A 266 4.44 -16.09 -14.26
C ARG A 266 5.71 -15.42 -14.78
N LYS A 267 6.60 -16.25 -15.30
CA LYS A 267 7.76 -15.80 -16.07
C LYS A 267 7.23 -14.98 -17.25
N GLU A 268 7.91 -13.86 -17.52
CA GLU A 268 7.68 -12.91 -18.63
C GLU A 268 6.45 -12.01 -18.39
N GLU A 269 6.54 -10.67 -18.40
CA GLU A 269 7.19 -9.79 -19.36
C GLU A 269 7.93 -8.61 -18.69
N HIS A 270 9.03 -8.19 -19.32
CA HIS A 270 9.83 -7.02 -18.94
C HIS A 270 9.14 -5.72 -19.37
N VAL A 271 8.91 -4.80 -18.43
CA VAL A 271 8.69 -3.38 -18.74
C VAL A 271 9.82 -2.58 -18.05
N PRO A 272 10.72 -1.93 -18.80
CA PRO A 272 11.86 -1.25 -18.20
C PRO A 272 11.43 0.15 -17.75
N ASN A 273 11.18 0.33 -16.46
CA ASN A 273 11.49 1.60 -15.81
C ASN A 273 12.85 1.42 -15.14
N LYS A 274 13.91 1.44 -15.96
CA LYS A 274 15.28 1.44 -15.42
C LYS A 274 15.51 2.81 -14.80
N LEU A 275 15.56 2.85 -13.47
CA LEU A 275 16.30 3.89 -12.77
C LEU A 275 17.73 3.88 -13.31
N PRO A 276 18.35 5.04 -13.61
CA PRO A 276 19.76 5.08 -13.98
C PRO A 276 20.57 4.48 -12.83
N LYS A 277 21.22 3.34 -13.10
CA LYS A 277 22.07 2.65 -12.12
C LYS A 277 23.46 3.26 -12.18
N SER A 278 23.97 3.71 -11.04
CA SER A 278 25.39 4.01 -10.83
C SER A 278 26.07 2.78 -10.21
N CYS A 279 26.04 1.67 -10.95
CA CYS A 279 26.93 0.53 -10.84
C CYS A 279 27.38 0.26 -12.28
#